data_AF-A0A956U163-F1
#
_entry.id   AF-A0A956U163-F1
#
_cell.length_a   1.000
_cell.length_b   1.000
_cell.length_c   1.000
_cell.angle_alpha   90.00
_cell.angle_beta   90.00
_cell.angle_gamma   90.00
#
_symmetry.space_group_name_H-M   'P 1'
#
loop_
_entity.id
_entity.type
_entity.pdbx_description
1 polymer ?
#
loop_
_entity_poly.entity_id
_entity_poly.type
_entity_poly.pdbx_seq_one_letter_code
_entity_poly.pdbx_strand_id
1 'polypeptide(L)' 'MERLERLDKLEKEHTSKHVDIESKRFFFDVKENHKGKYLRITELSGGRSCIVIPLGGISLFKE' A
#
# COMPACT_ATOMS: atom_id res chain seq x y z
N MET A 1 11.72 14.05 -11.45
CA MET A 1 11.81 12.59 -11.23
C MET A 1 12.47 12.27 -9.89
N GLU A 2 13.66 12.80 -9.58
CA GLU A 2 14.35 12.62 -8.28
C GLU A 2 13.53 13.02 -7.02
N ARG A 3 12.71 14.07 -7.09
CA ARG A 3 11.94 14.57 -5.93
C ARG A 3 10.85 13.59 -5.48
N LEU A 4 10.27 12.82 -6.40
CA LEU A 4 9.24 11.82 -6.11
C LEU A 4 9.86 10.56 -5.48
N GLU A 5 11.02 10.11 -5.96
CA GLU A 5 11.77 8.98 -5.37
C GLU A 5 12.27 9.28 -3.94
N ARG A 6 12.62 10.54 -3.65
CA ARG A 6 12.99 10.96 -2.28
C ARG A 6 11.85 10.89 -1.28
N LEU A 7 10.59 10.98 -1.72
CA LEU A 7 9.44 10.89 -0.83
C LEU A 7 9.13 9.43 -0.45
N ASP A 8 9.25 8.49 -1.39
CA ASP A 8 9.15 7.04 -1.10
C ASP A 8 10.22 6.59 -0.08
N LYS A 9 11.43 7.20 -0.11
CA LYS A 9 12.50 6.91 0.86
C LYS A 9 12.25 7.41 2.28
N LEU A 10 11.28 8.30 2.50
CA LEU A 10 10.91 8.78 3.84
C LEU A 10 9.81 7.94 4.48
N GLU A 11 9.24 6.99 3.72
CA GLU A 11 8.18 6.15 4.22
C GLU A 11 8.76 4.94 4.95
N LYS A 12 8.43 4.80 6.23
CA LYS A 12 8.81 3.63 7.02
C LYS A 12 7.87 2.49 6.68
N GLU A 13 8.43 1.39 6.20
CA GLU A 13 7.71 0.14 5.97
C GLU A 13 7.65 -0.69 7.26
N HIS A 14 6.45 -1.15 7.64
CA HIS A 14 6.23 -1.96 8.85
C HIS A 14 5.96 -3.43 8.52
N THR A 15 5.18 -3.70 7.48
CA THR A 15 4.82 -5.06 7.06
C THR A 15 4.44 -5.06 5.60
N SER A 16 4.87 -6.08 4.87
CA SER A 16 4.51 -6.30 3.47
C SER A 16 4.14 -7.76 3.27
N LYS A 17 2.96 -8.01 2.70
CA LYS A 17 2.46 -9.34 2.34
C LYS A 17 1.87 -9.31 0.95
N HIS A 18 1.76 -10.47 0.31
CA HIS A 18 1.02 -10.58 -0.94
C HIS A 18 0.17 -11.85 -0.96
N VAL A 19 -0.83 -11.85 -1.85
CA VAL A 19 -1.63 -13.03 -2.20
C VAL A 19 -1.82 -13.05 -3.70
N ASP A 20 -1.72 -14.24 -4.27
CA ASP A 20 -2.03 -14.50 -5.67
C ASP A 20 -3.45 -15.06 -5.75
N ILE A 21 -4.30 -14.44 -6.58
CA ILE A 21 -5.68 -14.85 -6.82
C ILE A 21 -5.88 -14.84 -8.33
N GLU A 22 -6.06 -16.03 -8.91
CA GLU A 22 -6.16 -16.22 -10.36
C GLU A 22 -4.97 -15.58 -11.11
N SER A 23 -5.23 -14.65 -12.03
CA SER A 23 -4.22 -13.91 -12.80
C SER A 23 -3.77 -12.61 -12.11
N LYS A 24 -4.21 -12.36 -10.88
CA LYS A 24 -3.95 -11.14 -10.11
C LYS A 24 -3.03 -11.40 -8.94
N ARG A 25 -2.10 -10.47 -8.70
CA ARG A 25 -1.29 -10.42 -7.47
C ARG A 25 -1.63 -9.17 -6.68
N PHE A 26 -2.03 -9.34 -5.43
CA PHE A 26 -2.32 -8.24 -4.51
C PHE A 26 -1.20 -8.11 -3.48
N PHE A 27 -0.64 -6.93 -3.33
CA PHE A 27 0.30 -6.56 -2.26
C PHE A 27 -0.40 -5.73 -1.20
N PHE A 28 -0.10 -6.00 0.06
CA PHE A 28 -0.62 -5.33 1.25
C PHE A 28 0.56 -4.79 2.04
N ASP A 29 0.83 -3.48 1.89
CA ASP A 29 1.95 -2.81 2.53
C ASP A 29 1.43 -1.89 3.65
N VAL A 30 1.79 -2.17 4.91
CA VAL A 30 1.59 -1.23 6.02
C VAL A 30 2.80 -0.31 6.08
N LYS A 31 2.57 0.98 5.83
CA LYS A 31 3.60 2.03 5.74
C LYS A 31 3.26 3.22 6.61
N GLU A 32 4.25 4.07 6.85
CA GLU A 32 4.12 5.28 7.66
C GLU A 32 4.86 6.43 7.01
N ASN A 33 4.19 7.58 6.89
CA ASN A 33 4.80 8.83 6.48
C ASN A 33 4.44 9.94 7.48
N HIS A 34 4.79 11.19 7.16
CA HIS A 34 4.53 12.34 8.05
C HIS A 34 3.03 12.58 8.38
N LYS A 35 2.10 11.96 7.64
CA LYS A 35 0.66 12.03 7.91
C LYS A 35 0.14 10.86 8.77
N GLY A 36 1.01 9.93 9.14
CA GLY A 36 0.69 8.75 9.95
C GLY A 36 0.76 7.44 9.16
N LYS A 37 0.21 6.38 9.77
CA LYS A 37 0.24 5.02 9.23
C LYS A 37 -0.93 4.75 8.29
N TYR A 38 -0.67 3.99 7.24
CA TYR A 38 -1.65 3.60 6.25
C TYR A 38 -1.37 2.20 5.71
N LEU A 39 -2.40 1.57 5.15
CA LEU A 39 -2.29 0.36 4.33
C LEU A 39 -2.36 0.77 2.86
N ARG A 40 -1.38 0.34 2.07
CA ARG A 40 -1.43 0.41 0.61
C ARG A 40 -1.74 -0.96 0.05
N ILE A 41 -2.80 -1.06 -0.73
CA ILE A 41 -3.16 -2.27 -1.46
C ILE A 41 -2.83 -2.03 -2.93
N THR A 42 -1.95 -2.85 -3.51
CA THR A 42 -1.59 -2.78 -4.93
C THR A 42 -2.03 -4.05 -5.65
N GLU A 43 -2.83 -3.91 -6.70
CA GLU A 43 -3.17 -4.98 -7.64
C GLU A 43 -2.23 -4.94 -8.85
N LEU A 44 -1.67 -6.09 -9.21
CA LEU A 44 -0.98 -6.32 -10.48
C LEU A 44 -1.79 -7.33 -11.33
N SER A 45 -2.28 -6.87 -12.48
CA SER A 45 -3.09 -7.69 -13.41
C SER A 45 -3.02 -7.14 -14.85
N GLY A 46 -1.92 -7.39 -15.56
CA GLY A 46 -1.66 -6.75 -16.87
C GLY A 46 -1.45 -5.22 -16.81
N GLY A 47 -1.70 -4.61 -15.66
CA GLY A 47 -1.41 -3.23 -15.28
C GLY A 47 -1.26 -3.13 -13.76
N ARG A 48 -1.06 -1.92 -13.24
CA ARG A 48 -0.89 -1.66 -11.80
C ARG A 48 -1.95 -0.68 -11.31
N SER A 49 -2.74 -1.12 -10.34
CA SER A 49 -3.75 -0.30 -9.65
C SER A 49 -3.42 -0.26 -8.16
N CYS A 50 -3.66 0.87 -7.48
CA CYS A 50 -3.47 0.93 -6.03
C CYS A 50 -4.50 1.79 -5.31
N ILE A 51 -4.81 1.42 -4.07
CA ILE A 51 -5.56 2.23 -3.12
C ILE A 51 -4.76 2.40 -1.84
N VAL A 52 -5.03 3.47 -1.10
CA VAL A 52 -4.41 3.78 0.19
C VAL A 52 -5.52 4.00 1.22
N ILE A 53 -5.42 3.31 2.35
CA ILE A 53 -6.39 3.33 3.43
C ILE A 53 -5.66 3.79 4.69
N PRO A 54 -6.00 4.97 5.27
CA PRO A 54 -5.49 5.35 6.59
C PRO A 54 -5.82 4.25 7.62
N LEU A 55 -4.89 3.91 8.53
CA LEU A 55 -5.13 2.80 9.46
C LEU A 55 -6.37 3.00 10.35
N GLY A 56 -6.76 4.25 10.62
CA GLY A 56 -7.98 4.57 11.36
C GLY A 56 -9.28 4.15 10.66
N GLY A 57 -9.26 3.94 9.34
CA GLY A 57 -10.41 3.48 8.55
C GLY A 57 -10.42 1.98 8.23
N ILE A 58 -9.46 1.21 8.74
CA ILE A 58 -9.32 -0.22 8.39
C ILE A 58 -10.47 -1.08 8.89
N SER A 59 -11.04 -0.77 10.06
CA SER A 59 -12.19 -1.52 10.57
C SER A 59 -13.39 -1.40 9.63
N LEU A 60 -13.67 -0.20 9.12
CA LEU A 60 -14.74 0.06 8.16
C LEU A 60 -14.45 -0.59 6.80
N PHE A 61 -13.19 -0.63 6.36
CA PHE A 61 -12.82 -1.27 5.10
C PHE A 61 -12.92 -2.81 5.14
N LYS A 62 -12.77 -3.40 6.33
CA LYS A 62 -12.80 -4.85 6.53
C LYS A 62 -14.22 -5.41 6.57
N GLU A 63 -15.20 -4.60 6.96
CA GLU A 63 -16.63 -4.96 6.99
C GLU A 63 -17.18 -5.21 5.58
#